data_AF-A0A1G5QIB3-F1
#
_entry.id   AF-A0A1G5QIB3-F1
#
_cell.length_a   1.000
_cell.length_b   1.000
_cell.length_c   1.000
_cell.angle_alpha   90.00
_cell.angle_beta   90.00
_cell.angle_gamma   90.00
#
_symmetry.space_group_name_H-M   'P 1'
#
loop_
_entity.id
_entity.type
_entity.pdbx_description
1 polymer ?
#
loop_
_entity_poly.entity_id
_entity_poly.type
_entity_poly.pdbx_seq_one_letter_code
_entity_poly.pdbx_strand_id
1 'polypeptide(L)'
;MGDEGDKFGIEHYAWDFGDGTSSSGTYLSSTTHIYEQPGTYTVALTVTAYDGTTGKTSTSVDVGTLPMVTVSGTTGSAIQTAIDSLQGAAGIVDIPAGDYAVSQQIDIPSGVILKGQGPSKTILKNTSSSDQYILKAAGNNARISALAIVGPGESNYGVRNSGYKNLYIDNSDISGFKYATSVSGGSTTYENNIIHHNIRSGSGYGIIVTNAAYAVVRNNEFSHNRHNVAANGDGSVIANTGYDFVGNHVQYDYDAAVGAELDAHASANGRFRIVDNVIEDISYGGQFMDGWGEIRGNTFRNVSGYIWRLGTPVRSGVAVAGAGVRHLDISHNEIIDSSPRFWLQYGTDIQINCRKVDDLIPIDDLQLNWDDCAAAPNPPTGLTVD
;
A
#
# COMPACT_ATOMS: atom_id res chain seq x y z
N MET A 1 -17.60 1.27 2.43
CA MET A 1 -18.45 0.66 1.39
C MET A 1 -18.88 -0.69 1.95
N GLY A 2 -20.17 -0.98 1.96
CA GLY A 2 -20.75 -2.14 2.66
C GLY A 2 -21.53 -3.03 1.69
N ASP A 3 -21.75 -4.27 2.13
CA ASP A 3 -22.15 -5.53 1.48
C ASP A 3 -23.24 -5.52 0.38
N GLU A 4 -23.86 -4.38 0.03
CA GLU A 4 -24.87 -4.31 -1.03
C GLU A 4 -24.74 -3.11 -2.00
N GLY A 5 -23.80 -2.18 -1.77
CA GLY A 5 -23.71 -0.93 -2.54
C GLY A 5 -22.94 -1.02 -3.86
N ASP A 6 -22.29 -2.14 -4.14
CA ASP A 6 -21.31 -2.31 -5.22
C ASP A 6 -21.49 -3.62 -5.99
N LYS A 7 -22.73 -4.12 -6.15
CA LYS A 7 -23.00 -5.32 -6.96
C LYS A 7 -22.35 -5.31 -8.35
N PHE A 8 -22.06 -4.13 -8.90
CA PHE A 8 -21.36 -3.96 -10.17
C PHE A 8 -19.92 -3.43 -10.05
N GLY A 9 -19.48 -2.99 -8.87
CA GLY A 9 -18.20 -2.30 -8.66
C GLY A 9 -18.21 -0.83 -9.11
N ILE A 10 -17.21 -0.05 -8.66
CA ILE A 10 -17.01 1.33 -9.11
C ILE A 10 -16.05 1.36 -10.30
N GLU A 11 -16.46 2.00 -11.39
CA GLU A 11 -15.67 2.19 -12.60
C GLU A 11 -14.86 3.49 -12.57
N HIS A 12 -15.40 4.59 -12.05
CA HIS A 12 -14.73 5.89 -12.21
C HIS A 12 -15.01 6.87 -11.06
N TYR A 13 -13.99 7.62 -10.68
CA TYR A 13 -14.07 8.72 -9.72
C TYR A 13 -13.67 10.02 -10.42
N ALA A 14 -14.45 11.08 -10.23
CA ALA A 14 -14.15 12.42 -10.72
C ALA A 14 -14.28 13.43 -9.56
N TRP A 15 -13.15 14.01 -9.20
CA TRP A 15 -13.02 15.06 -8.19
C TRP A 15 -12.99 16.43 -8.86
N ASP A 16 -13.79 17.35 -8.33
CA ASP A 16 -13.74 18.77 -8.60
C ASP A 16 -13.35 19.46 -7.29
N PHE A 17 -12.24 20.19 -7.29
CA PHE A 17 -11.72 20.84 -6.08
C PHE A 17 -12.33 22.22 -5.84
N GLY A 18 -13.15 22.73 -6.75
CA GLY A 18 -13.83 24.02 -6.60
C GLY A 18 -12.93 25.24 -6.81
N ASP A 19 -11.67 25.05 -7.21
CA ASP A 19 -10.72 26.10 -7.58
C ASP A 19 -10.43 26.15 -9.10
N GLY A 20 -11.22 25.41 -9.89
CA GLY A 20 -11.04 25.25 -11.33
C GLY A 20 -10.15 24.08 -11.73
N THR A 21 -9.60 23.34 -10.77
CA THR A 21 -8.85 22.10 -11.02
C THR A 21 -9.69 20.86 -10.69
N SER A 22 -9.37 19.75 -11.33
CA SER A 22 -10.07 18.48 -11.18
C SER A 22 -9.13 17.30 -11.36
N SER A 23 -9.46 16.17 -10.74
CA SER A 23 -8.75 14.90 -10.93
C SER A 23 -9.74 13.78 -11.15
N SER A 24 -9.45 12.88 -12.09
CA SER A 24 -10.36 11.78 -12.40
C SER A 24 -9.61 10.49 -12.71
N GLY A 25 -10.20 9.35 -12.37
CA GLY A 25 -9.60 8.05 -12.65
C GLY A 25 -10.39 6.88 -12.08
N THR A 26 -10.13 5.69 -12.63
CA THR A 26 -10.82 4.44 -12.28
C THR A 26 -10.62 4.03 -10.82
N TYR A 27 -9.48 4.41 -10.25
CA TYR A 27 -9.03 3.98 -8.93
C TYR A 27 -8.67 5.15 -8.02
N LEU A 28 -9.32 6.31 -8.24
CA LEU A 28 -9.08 7.55 -7.52
C LEU A 28 -10.10 7.76 -6.38
N SER A 29 -10.36 6.73 -5.57
CA SER A 29 -11.32 6.78 -4.45
C SER A 29 -10.92 7.75 -3.34
N SER A 30 -9.64 8.13 -3.31
CA SER A 30 -9.10 9.25 -2.53
C SER A 30 -8.15 10.05 -3.43
N THR A 31 -7.90 11.30 -3.08
CA THR A 31 -6.92 12.15 -3.77
C THR A 31 -6.42 13.23 -2.82
N THR A 32 -5.31 13.87 -3.16
CA THR A 32 -4.87 15.09 -2.49
C THR A 32 -4.84 16.25 -3.46
N HIS A 33 -5.07 17.44 -2.92
CA HIS A 33 -5.05 18.68 -3.67
C HIS A 33 -4.43 19.77 -2.82
N ILE A 34 -3.62 20.62 -3.44
CA ILE A 34 -2.99 21.77 -2.79
C ILE A 34 -3.65 23.03 -3.32
N TYR A 35 -4.33 23.75 -2.43
CA TYR A 35 -4.85 25.07 -2.73
C TYR A 35 -3.74 26.11 -2.53
N GLU A 36 -3.40 26.82 -3.60
CA GLU A 36 -2.34 27.85 -3.55
C GLU A 36 -2.78 29.11 -2.82
N GLN A 37 -4.09 29.37 -2.76
CA GLN A 37 -4.66 30.56 -2.14
C GLN A 37 -5.61 30.19 -1.02
N PRO A 38 -5.62 30.97 0.08
CA PRO A 38 -6.63 30.80 1.12
C PRO A 38 -8.02 31.10 0.57
N GLY A 39 -9.01 30.36 1.04
CA GLY A 39 -10.38 30.45 0.55
C GLY A 39 -11.25 29.30 1.00
N THR A 40 -12.56 29.44 0.79
CA THR A 40 -13.52 28.37 0.99
C THR A 40 -13.81 27.72 -0.36
N TYR A 41 -13.51 26.44 -0.48
CA TYR A 41 -13.67 25.67 -1.71
C TYR A 41 -14.74 24.59 -1.54
N THR A 42 -15.61 24.43 -2.53
CA THR A 42 -16.59 23.33 -2.55
C THR A 42 -15.99 22.15 -3.31
N VAL A 43 -15.53 21.14 -2.57
CA VAL A 43 -15.01 19.90 -3.16
C VAL A 43 -16.17 18.98 -3.49
N ALA A 44 -16.24 18.48 -4.71
CA ALA A 44 -17.23 17.51 -5.14
C ALA A 44 -16.57 16.22 -5.64
N LEU A 45 -17.16 15.08 -5.28
CA LEU A 45 -16.83 13.78 -5.83
C LEU A 45 -18.04 13.24 -6.59
N THR A 46 -17.82 12.89 -7.86
CA THR A 46 -18.74 12.09 -8.67
C THR A 46 -18.16 10.69 -8.83
N VAL A 47 -18.95 9.67 -8.55
CA VAL A 47 -18.59 8.26 -8.68
C VAL A 47 -19.49 7.63 -9.74
N THR A 48 -18.91 6.87 -10.66
CA THR A 48 -19.63 6.10 -11.69
C THR A 48 -19.37 4.61 -11.49
N ALA A 49 -20.42 3.80 -11.41
CA ALA A 49 -20.32 2.34 -11.36
C ALA A 49 -20.26 1.73 -12.76
N TYR A 50 -19.84 0.47 -12.88
CA TYR A 50 -19.70 -0.21 -14.19
C TYR A 50 -21.03 -0.40 -14.95
N ASP A 51 -22.18 -0.28 -14.28
CA ASP A 51 -23.50 -0.26 -14.92
C ASP A 51 -23.90 1.14 -15.45
N GLY A 52 -22.99 2.11 -15.34
CA GLY A 52 -23.17 3.50 -15.73
C GLY A 52 -23.92 4.35 -14.70
N THR A 53 -24.32 3.80 -13.55
CA THR A 53 -24.98 4.58 -12.51
C THR A 53 -24.01 5.55 -11.85
N THR A 54 -24.46 6.77 -11.54
CA THR A 54 -23.61 7.82 -10.95
C THR A 54 -24.13 8.28 -9.60
N GLY A 55 -23.23 8.50 -8.64
CA GLY A 55 -23.50 9.19 -7.38
C GLY A 55 -22.63 10.44 -7.26
N LYS A 56 -23.14 11.50 -6.63
CA LYS A 56 -22.39 12.74 -6.37
C LYS A 56 -22.54 13.19 -4.92
N THR A 57 -21.44 13.63 -4.33
CA THR A 57 -21.40 14.26 -3.00
C THR A 57 -20.48 15.48 -3.03
N SER A 58 -20.65 16.40 -2.07
CA SER A 58 -19.79 17.57 -1.94
C SER A 58 -19.62 18.01 -0.50
N THR A 59 -18.49 18.63 -0.19
CA THR A 59 -18.18 19.23 1.11
C THR A 59 -17.47 20.57 0.94
N SER A 60 -17.62 21.47 1.92
CA SER A 60 -16.84 22.70 1.99
C SER A 60 -15.50 22.45 2.67
N VAL A 61 -14.42 23.02 2.14
CA VAL A 61 -13.08 23.01 2.71
C VAL A 61 -12.62 24.45 2.89
N ASP A 62 -12.32 24.84 4.12
CA ASP A 62 -11.74 26.15 4.43
C ASP A 62 -10.21 26.05 4.46
N VAL A 63 -9.56 26.71 3.51
CA VAL A 63 -8.11 26.78 3.40
C VAL A 63 -7.63 28.09 4.00
N GLY A 64 -6.89 27.99 5.11
CA GLY A 64 -6.17 29.11 5.71
C GLY A 64 -4.72 29.18 5.23
N THR A 65 -4.02 30.21 5.69
CA THR A 65 -2.54 30.25 5.61
C THR A 65 -1.95 29.40 6.72
N LEU A 66 -1.06 28.46 6.39
CA LEU A 66 -0.31 27.72 7.38
C LEU A 66 0.97 28.48 7.76
N PRO A 67 1.33 28.56 9.05
CA PRO A 67 2.66 29.04 9.44
C PRO A 67 3.72 28.12 8.83
N MET A 68 4.79 28.72 8.32
CA MET A 68 5.96 28.00 7.82
C MET A 68 7.16 28.27 8.72
N VAL A 69 7.82 27.21 9.16
CA VAL A 69 9.05 27.27 9.95
C VAL A 69 10.14 26.55 9.18
N THR A 70 11.24 27.25 8.89
CA THR A 70 12.41 26.65 8.25
C THR A 70 13.35 26.06 9.30
N VAL A 71 13.77 24.82 9.09
CA VAL A 71 14.73 24.14 9.97
C VAL A 71 16.09 24.83 9.93
N SER A 72 16.63 25.16 11.11
CA SER A 72 17.98 25.70 11.27
C SER A 72 18.90 24.65 11.88
N GLY A 73 19.80 24.09 11.06
CA GLY A 73 20.74 23.03 11.44
C GLY A 73 20.53 21.76 10.61
N THR A 74 21.34 20.74 10.87
CA THR A 74 21.42 19.49 10.08
C THR A 74 21.27 18.25 10.97
N THR A 75 20.42 18.34 12.00
CA THR A 75 20.16 17.26 12.95
C THR A 75 18.66 16.99 13.09
N GLY A 76 18.30 15.77 13.47
CA GLY A 76 16.91 15.45 13.80
C GLY A 76 16.35 16.29 14.95
N SER A 77 17.20 16.67 15.92
CA SER A 77 16.79 17.58 16.99
C SER A 77 16.47 18.99 16.50
N ALA A 78 17.12 19.47 15.44
CA ALA A 78 16.79 20.75 14.82
C ALA A 78 15.43 20.67 14.12
N ILE A 79 15.10 19.54 13.48
CA ILE A 79 13.78 19.30 12.89
C ILE A 79 12.71 19.28 13.99
N GLN A 80 12.94 18.54 15.08
CA GLN A 80 12.02 18.51 16.22
C GLN A 80 11.83 19.90 16.84
N THR A 81 12.90 20.69 16.98
CA THR A 81 12.82 22.07 17.48
C THR A 81 11.96 22.95 16.57
N ALA A 82 12.07 22.79 15.24
CA ALA A 82 11.21 23.51 14.30
C ALA A 82 9.74 23.10 14.42
N ILE A 83 9.46 21.79 14.58
CA ILE A 83 8.11 21.29 14.88
C ILE A 83 7.58 21.92 16.17
N ASP A 84 8.36 21.89 17.25
CA ASP A 84 7.93 22.39 18.57
C ASP A 84 7.65 23.90 18.55
N SER A 85 8.32 24.65 17.67
CA SER A 85 8.07 26.09 17.49
C SER A 85 6.71 26.42 16.88
N LEU A 86 6.01 25.45 16.28
CA LEU A 86 4.61 25.58 15.86
C LEU A 86 3.64 25.61 17.05
N GLN A 87 4.11 25.28 18.27
CA GLN A 87 3.32 25.33 19.51
C GLN A 87 1.99 24.55 19.43
N GLY A 88 1.99 23.44 18.71
CA GLY A 88 0.82 22.57 18.51
C GLY A 88 -0.14 23.01 17.41
N ALA A 89 0.15 24.09 16.69
CA ALA A 89 -0.60 24.47 15.49
C ALA A 89 -0.25 23.57 14.29
N ALA A 90 -1.21 23.40 13.37
CA ALA A 90 -0.92 22.89 12.04
C ALA A 90 0.05 23.85 11.32
N GLY A 91 0.94 23.32 10.50
CA GLY A 91 2.00 24.13 9.91
C GLY A 91 2.92 23.35 8.99
N ILE A 92 3.74 24.10 8.25
CA ILE A 92 4.76 23.55 7.36
C ILE A 92 6.11 23.68 8.05
N VAL A 93 6.79 22.55 8.23
CA VAL A 93 8.20 22.51 8.61
C VAL A 93 8.99 22.32 7.32
N ASP A 94 9.55 23.42 6.82
CA ASP A 94 10.38 23.46 5.62
C ASP A 94 11.80 23.01 5.99
N ILE A 95 12.24 21.90 5.41
CA ILE A 95 13.54 21.29 5.64
C ILE A 95 14.41 21.62 4.42
N PRO A 96 15.42 22.48 4.56
CA PRO A 96 16.33 22.82 3.47
C PRO A 96 17.06 21.60 2.87
N ALA A 97 17.72 21.83 1.74
CA ALA A 97 18.64 20.84 1.19
C ALA A 97 19.80 20.59 2.16
N GLY A 98 20.15 19.34 2.38
CA GLY A 98 21.21 18.94 3.30
C GLY A 98 21.05 17.50 3.79
N ASP A 99 22.10 17.03 4.44
CA ASP A 99 22.14 15.75 5.13
C ASP A 99 21.86 15.95 6.62
N TYR A 100 20.79 15.33 7.12
CA TYR A 100 20.32 15.45 8.48
C TYR A 100 20.61 14.18 9.26
N ALA A 101 21.46 14.27 10.28
CA ALA A 101 21.72 13.14 11.18
C ALA A 101 20.60 13.00 12.20
N VAL A 102 19.88 11.89 12.17
CA VAL A 102 18.74 11.63 13.06
C VAL A 102 19.08 10.47 13.99
N SER A 103 19.44 10.81 15.23
CA SER A 103 19.81 9.87 16.29
C SER A 103 18.67 9.55 17.26
N GLN A 104 17.54 10.26 17.15
CA GLN A 104 16.34 10.12 17.97
C GLN A 104 15.11 10.25 17.07
N GLN A 105 14.04 9.53 17.42
CA GLN A 105 12.77 9.62 16.71
C GLN A 105 12.23 11.06 16.69
N ILE A 106 11.69 11.48 15.55
CA ILE A 106 10.99 12.75 15.36
C ILE A 106 9.48 12.46 15.36
N ASP A 107 8.75 13.15 16.24
CA ASP A 107 7.30 13.03 16.36
C ASP A 107 6.61 14.13 15.53
N ILE A 108 5.67 13.74 14.67
CA ILE A 108 4.97 14.63 13.73
C ILE A 108 3.52 14.82 14.19
N PRO A 109 3.17 15.97 14.81
CA PRO A 109 1.83 16.22 15.34
C PRO A 109 0.75 16.36 14.27
N SER A 110 -0.50 16.49 14.72
CA SER A 110 -1.64 16.64 13.81
C SER A 110 -1.50 17.89 12.94
N GLY A 111 -1.77 17.77 11.63
CA GLY A 111 -1.73 18.90 10.70
C GLY A 111 -0.33 19.44 10.37
N VAL A 112 0.74 18.76 10.80
CA VAL A 112 2.11 19.16 10.47
C VAL A 112 2.55 18.51 9.17
N ILE A 113 3.13 19.32 8.28
CA ILE A 113 3.74 18.90 7.02
C ILE A 113 5.26 19.02 7.16
N LEU A 114 5.97 17.89 7.15
CA LEU A 114 7.42 17.85 6.94
C LEU A 114 7.69 17.91 5.43
N LYS A 115 8.32 18.98 4.98
CA LYS A 115 8.56 19.24 3.56
C LYS A 115 10.04 19.39 3.27
N GLY A 116 10.63 18.46 2.51
CA GLY A 116 11.98 18.61 1.97
C GLY A 116 12.01 19.30 0.61
N GLN A 117 13.21 19.40 0.03
CA GLN A 117 13.46 20.03 -1.28
C GLN A 117 13.55 19.02 -2.44
N GLY A 118 13.15 17.77 -2.18
CA GLY A 118 13.27 16.60 -3.06
C GLY A 118 14.17 15.51 -2.45
N PRO A 119 13.93 14.23 -2.77
CA PRO A 119 14.65 13.11 -2.16
C PRO A 119 16.15 13.12 -2.46
N SER A 120 16.58 13.69 -3.59
CA SER A 120 18.01 13.86 -3.92
C SER A 120 18.68 15.05 -3.24
N LYS A 121 17.93 15.88 -2.50
CA LYS A 121 18.43 17.13 -1.90
C LYS A 121 18.31 17.18 -0.38
N THR A 122 17.23 16.66 0.18
CA THR A 122 16.99 16.64 1.63
C THR A 122 17.01 15.20 2.11
N ILE A 123 18.06 14.82 2.85
CA ILE A 123 18.31 13.43 3.24
C ILE A 123 18.33 13.31 4.76
N LEU A 124 17.37 12.57 5.33
CA LEU A 124 17.32 12.20 6.74
C LEU A 124 18.02 10.86 6.92
N LYS A 125 19.24 10.88 7.46
CA LYS A 125 20.06 9.70 7.70
C LYS A 125 19.88 9.24 9.14
N ASN A 126 19.39 8.03 9.32
CA ASN A 126 19.31 7.43 10.64
C ASN A 126 20.72 7.12 11.17
N THR A 127 21.08 7.75 12.28
CA THR A 127 22.36 7.53 12.98
C THR A 127 22.15 6.93 14.38
N SER A 128 20.96 6.39 14.65
CA SER A 128 20.63 5.72 15.89
C SER A 128 21.36 4.38 16.02
N SER A 129 21.89 4.11 17.21
CA SER A 129 22.41 2.79 17.58
C SER A 129 21.36 1.87 18.21
N SER A 130 20.18 2.40 18.54
CA SER A 130 19.04 1.62 19.05
C SER A 130 18.03 1.33 17.94
N ASP A 131 17.38 0.17 18.01
CA ASP A 131 16.24 -0.18 17.16
C ASP A 131 15.05 0.74 17.47
N GLN A 132 14.86 1.77 16.64
CA GLN A 132 13.76 2.73 16.73
C GLN A 132 13.31 3.19 15.34
N TYR A 133 12.11 3.77 15.31
CA TYR A 133 11.62 4.51 14.15
C TYR A 133 12.31 5.88 14.08
N ILE A 134 12.62 6.34 12.87
CA ILE A 134 13.18 7.68 12.66
C ILE A 134 12.08 8.76 12.64
N LEU A 135 10.94 8.45 12.02
CA LEU A 135 9.77 9.33 11.98
C LEU A 135 8.55 8.61 12.57
N LYS A 136 7.73 9.34 13.32
CA LYS A 136 6.48 8.82 13.86
C LYS A 136 5.36 9.84 13.71
N ALA A 137 4.25 9.42 13.12
CA ALA A 137 3.00 10.16 13.24
C ALA A 137 2.56 10.19 14.70
N ALA A 138 2.37 11.40 15.22
CA ALA A 138 1.89 11.70 16.57
C ALA A 138 0.52 12.41 16.53
N GLY A 139 -0.14 12.43 15.37
CA GLY A 139 -1.43 13.05 15.17
C GLY A 139 -2.04 12.77 13.79
N ASN A 140 -3.29 13.19 13.61
CA ASN A 140 -4.03 13.00 12.35
C ASN A 140 -3.64 14.05 11.32
N ASN A 141 -3.85 13.76 10.03
CA ASN A 141 -3.64 14.70 8.93
C ASN A 141 -2.19 15.23 8.86
N ALA A 142 -1.21 14.38 9.18
CA ALA A 142 0.21 14.70 9.05
C ALA A 142 0.71 14.33 7.64
N ARG A 143 1.77 15.01 7.16
CA ARG A 143 2.37 14.71 5.85
C ARG A 143 3.90 14.73 5.90
N ILE A 144 4.52 13.79 5.19
CA ILE A 144 5.97 13.71 4.96
C ILE A 144 6.14 13.75 3.44
N SER A 145 6.83 14.77 2.93
CA SER A 145 6.92 14.99 1.50
C SER A 145 8.30 15.43 1.05
N ALA A 146 8.70 14.98 -0.14
CA ALA A 146 9.86 15.49 -0.88
C ALA A 146 11.21 15.34 -0.13
N LEU A 147 11.46 14.20 0.50
CA LEU A 147 12.72 13.93 1.20
C LEU A 147 13.15 12.46 1.09
N ALA A 148 14.44 12.19 1.29
CA ALA A 148 14.95 10.84 1.44
C ALA A 148 15.03 10.48 2.94
N ILE A 149 14.62 9.26 3.28
CA ILE A 149 14.68 8.67 4.60
C ILE A 149 15.56 7.44 4.47
N VAL A 150 16.77 7.50 5.01
CA VAL A 150 17.80 6.49 4.79
C VAL A 150 18.16 5.85 6.12
N GLY A 151 17.92 4.55 6.22
CA GLY A 151 18.26 3.76 7.38
C GLY A 151 19.71 3.27 7.38
N PRO A 152 20.15 2.65 8.49
CA PRO A 152 21.52 2.16 8.63
C PRO A 152 21.73 0.76 8.00
N GLY A 153 20.71 0.17 7.39
CA GLY A 153 20.72 -1.20 6.83
C GLY A 153 19.66 -2.11 7.50
N GLU A 154 20.04 -3.34 7.84
CA GLU A 154 19.09 -4.36 8.33
C GLU A 154 18.51 -4.14 9.75
N SER A 155 18.76 -2.98 10.36
CA SER A 155 18.22 -2.58 11.68
C SER A 155 17.26 -1.40 11.54
N ASN A 156 16.62 -1.01 12.65
CA ASN A 156 15.76 0.18 12.71
C ASN A 156 14.55 0.18 11.77
N TYR A 157 13.76 1.23 11.88
CA TYR A 157 12.51 1.39 11.16
C TYR A 157 12.41 2.81 10.60
N GLY A 158 11.80 2.97 9.43
CA GLY A 158 11.64 4.27 8.79
C GLY A 158 10.51 5.07 9.45
N VAL A 159 9.30 4.93 8.92
CA VAL A 159 8.13 5.72 9.37
C VAL A 159 7.11 4.85 10.11
N ARG A 160 6.63 5.31 11.26
CA ARG A 160 5.52 4.66 12.00
C ARG A 160 4.25 5.50 11.99
N ASN A 161 3.12 4.85 11.73
CA ASN A 161 1.80 5.30 12.11
C ASN A 161 1.13 4.27 13.03
N SER A 162 0.70 4.71 14.22
CA SER A 162 0.10 3.83 15.23
C SER A 162 -1.20 4.45 15.74
N GLY A 163 -2.29 4.25 15.00
CA GLY A 163 -3.64 4.66 15.38
C GLY A 163 -4.09 6.01 14.79
N TYR A 164 -3.23 6.73 14.08
CA TYR A 164 -3.58 8.03 13.51
C TYR A 164 -4.12 7.90 12.10
N LYS A 165 -5.04 8.79 11.75
CA LYS A 165 -5.71 8.83 10.45
C LYS A 165 -5.06 9.86 9.55
N ASN A 166 -5.02 9.55 8.26
CA ASN A 166 -4.58 10.45 7.20
C ASN A 166 -3.12 10.89 7.36
N LEU A 167 -2.21 9.95 7.65
CA LEU A 167 -0.80 10.18 7.36
C LEU A 167 -0.61 10.14 5.83
N TYR A 168 0.08 11.13 5.28
CA TYR A 168 0.47 11.14 3.87
C TYR A 168 1.98 11.05 3.74
N ILE A 169 2.48 10.15 2.91
CA ILE A 169 3.90 10.04 2.58
C ILE A 169 4.02 10.07 1.07
N ASP A 170 4.68 11.10 0.55
CA ASP A 170 4.73 11.30 -0.89
C ASP A 170 6.02 11.89 -1.43
N ASN A 171 6.29 11.64 -2.71
CA ASN A 171 7.45 12.19 -3.42
C ASN A 171 8.78 11.94 -2.67
N SER A 172 8.86 10.83 -1.93
CA SER A 172 9.96 10.54 -1.00
C SER A 172 10.69 9.26 -1.40
N ASP A 173 11.94 9.16 -0.98
CA ASP A 173 12.78 7.96 -1.12
C ASP A 173 12.94 7.32 0.26
N ILE A 174 12.66 6.03 0.41
CA ILE A 174 12.73 5.32 1.69
C ILE A 174 13.50 4.02 1.52
N SER A 175 14.66 3.92 2.17
CA SER A 175 15.56 2.79 1.98
C SER A 175 16.40 2.44 3.21
N GLY A 176 16.92 1.21 3.22
CA GLY A 176 17.89 0.76 4.22
C GLY A 176 17.32 0.55 5.61
N PHE A 177 16.07 0.09 5.72
CA PHE A 177 15.43 -0.26 6.99
C PHE A 177 15.03 -1.72 7.07
N LYS A 178 14.77 -2.18 8.30
CA LYS A 178 13.96 -3.38 8.51
C LYS A 178 12.56 -3.20 7.93
N TYR A 179 11.85 -2.16 8.38
CA TYR A 179 10.56 -1.74 7.81
C TYR A 179 10.74 -0.32 7.30
N ALA A 180 10.56 -0.10 6.00
CA ALA A 180 10.58 1.26 5.45
C ALA A 180 9.44 2.08 6.08
N THR A 181 8.24 1.50 6.13
CA THR A 181 7.09 2.11 6.78
C THR A 181 6.19 1.08 7.47
N SER A 182 5.47 1.50 8.50
CA SER A 182 4.43 0.69 9.13
C SER A 182 3.20 1.51 9.52
N VAL A 183 2.02 0.93 9.31
CA VAL A 183 0.73 1.47 9.77
C VAL A 183 -0.03 0.41 10.56
N SER A 184 -0.51 0.79 11.74
CA SER A 184 -1.27 -0.05 12.67
C SER A 184 -2.47 0.71 13.21
N GLY A 185 -3.70 0.21 13.03
CA GLY A 185 -4.94 0.82 13.57
C GLY A 185 -5.29 2.23 13.06
N GLY A 186 -4.60 2.70 12.02
CA GLY A 186 -4.74 4.03 11.44
C GLY A 186 -4.85 3.99 9.92
N SER A 187 -4.70 5.14 9.26
CA SER A 187 -4.65 5.21 7.80
C SER A 187 -3.44 5.97 7.31
N THR A 188 -2.78 5.42 6.30
CA THR A 188 -1.64 6.06 5.62
C THR A 188 -1.81 5.96 4.11
N THR A 189 -1.55 7.05 3.40
CA THR A 189 -1.41 7.06 1.93
C THR A 189 0.06 7.20 1.56
N TYR A 190 0.51 6.37 0.62
CA TYR A 190 1.84 6.34 0.04
C TYR A 190 1.69 6.62 -1.45
N GLU A 191 2.18 7.77 -1.91
CA GLU A 191 2.07 8.19 -3.31
C GLU A 191 3.39 8.71 -3.91
N ASN A 192 3.74 8.27 -5.12
CA ASN A 192 4.92 8.76 -5.83
C ASN A 192 6.23 8.60 -5.04
N ASN A 193 6.35 7.53 -4.24
CA ASN A 193 7.57 7.24 -3.50
C ASN A 193 8.43 6.21 -4.23
N ILE A 194 9.72 6.21 -3.91
CA ILE A 194 10.65 5.13 -4.23
C ILE A 194 10.94 4.40 -2.91
N ILE A 195 10.58 3.12 -2.81
CA ILE A 195 10.75 2.32 -1.59
C ILE A 195 11.62 1.12 -1.93
N HIS A 196 12.87 1.13 -1.46
CA HIS A 196 13.84 0.16 -1.94
C HIS A 196 14.89 -0.28 -0.92
N HIS A 197 15.57 -1.40 -1.20
CA HIS A 197 16.71 -1.87 -0.41
C HIS A 197 16.40 -2.03 1.10
N ASN A 198 15.19 -2.51 1.42
CA ASN A 198 14.78 -2.84 2.78
C ASN A 198 14.92 -4.37 2.97
N ILE A 199 16.17 -4.80 3.20
CA ILE A 199 16.65 -6.16 2.94
C ILE A 199 17.07 -6.91 4.21
N ARG A 200 16.11 -7.23 5.10
CA ARG A 200 16.42 -8.05 6.29
C ARG A 200 15.94 -9.49 6.13
N SER A 201 16.83 -10.44 6.45
CA SER A 201 16.47 -11.86 6.59
C SER A 201 15.28 -12.04 7.55
N GLY A 202 14.17 -12.57 7.02
CA GLY A 202 12.92 -12.80 7.75
C GLY A 202 12.08 -11.56 8.09
N SER A 203 12.48 -10.33 7.73
CA SER A 203 11.75 -9.11 8.15
C SER A 203 11.95 -7.84 7.30
N GLY A 204 12.53 -7.90 6.10
CA GLY A 204 12.69 -6.74 5.22
C GLY A 204 11.41 -6.34 4.49
N TYR A 205 10.67 -5.35 5.00
CA TYR A 205 9.39 -4.94 4.40
C TYR A 205 9.44 -3.48 3.93
N GLY A 206 8.90 -3.20 2.74
CA GLY A 206 8.62 -1.84 2.28
C GLY A 206 7.53 -1.20 3.14
N ILE A 207 6.31 -1.72 3.04
CA ILE A 207 5.14 -1.24 3.79
C ILE A 207 4.52 -2.37 4.59
N ILE A 208 4.30 -2.14 5.88
CA ILE A 208 3.56 -3.06 6.75
C ILE A 208 2.21 -2.47 7.14
N VAL A 209 1.14 -3.24 6.97
CA VAL A 209 -0.24 -2.85 7.30
C VAL A 209 -0.82 -3.85 8.31
N THR A 210 -1.18 -3.39 9.51
CA THR A 210 -1.61 -4.30 10.61
C THR A 210 -2.77 -3.72 11.43
N ASN A 211 -3.40 -4.56 12.26
CA ASN A 211 -4.34 -4.13 13.31
C ASN A 211 -5.47 -3.22 12.83
N ALA A 212 -6.21 -3.59 11.76
CA ALA A 212 -7.30 -2.80 11.18
C ALA A 212 -6.86 -1.44 10.64
N ALA A 213 -5.59 -1.36 10.22
CA ALA A 213 -5.12 -0.25 9.42
C ALA A 213 -5.65 -0.30 7.99
N TYR A 214 -5.65 0.86 7.35
CA TYR A 214 -5.93 1.00 5.93
C TYR A 214 -4.81 1.73 5.21
N ALA A 215 -4.26 1.14 4.16
CA ALA A 215 -3.21 1.76 3.35
C ALA A 215 -3.66 2.02 1.91
N VAL A 216 -3.43 3.23 1.41
CA VAL A 216 -3.53 3.52 -0.03
C VAL A 216 -2.11 3.62 -0.56
N VAL A 217 -1.71 2.72 -1.45
CA VAL A 217 -0.38 2.61 -2.01
C VAL A 217 -0.50 2.77 -3.51
N ARG A 218 -0.17 3.96 -4.02
CA ARG A 218 -0.35 4.26 -5.44
C ARG A 218 0.82 4.95 -6.10
N ASN A 219 1.07 4.63 -7.37
CA ASN A 219 2.11 5.28 -8.18
C ASN A 219 3.51 5.26 -7.52
N ASN A 220 3.83 4.23 -6.74
CA ASN A 220 5.16 4.09 -6.14
C ASN A 220 6.03 3.16 -6.97
N GLU A 221 7.34 3.33 -6.85
CA GLU A 221 8.35 2.40 -7.34
C GLU A 221 8.89 1.56 -6.18
N PHE A 222 8.88 0.25 -6.33
CA PHE A 222 9.39 -0.69 -5.36
C PHE A 222 10.50 -1.54 -5.97
N SER A 223 11.63 -1.67 -5.28
CA SER A 223 12.66 -2.63 -5.68
C SER A 223 13.56 -3.10 -4.55
N HIS A 224 14.12 -4.29 -4.66
CA HIS A 224 15.06 -4.83 -3.68
C HIS A 224 14.52 -4.79 -2.23
N ASN A 225 13.23 -5.00 -2.02
CA ASN A 225 12.69 -5.28 -0.69
C ASN A 225 12.49 -6.79 -0.57
N ARG A 226 12.49 -7.35 0.64
CA ARG A 226 12.11 -8.78 0.79
C ARG A 226 10.59 -8.98 0.59
N HIS A 227 9.80 -7.98 0.96
CA HIS A 227 8.38 -7.84 0.62
C HIS A 227 8.10 -6.35 0.37
N ASN A 228 7.41 -5.99 -0.70
CA ASN A 228 7.07 -4.59 -0.96
C ASN A 228 5.93 -4.13 -0.07
N VAL A 229 4.88 -4.94 0.03
CA VAL A 229 3.75 -4.69 0.91
C VAL A 229 3.37 -5.98 1.62
N ALA A 230 3.28 -5.92 2.95
CA ALA A 230 2.80 -7.04 3.75
C ALA A 230 1.71 -6.60 4.72
N ALA A 231 0.69 -7.45 4.86
CA ALA A 231 -0.31 -7.34 5.90
C ALA A 231 -0.20 -8.52 6.88
N ASN A 232 -0.42 -8.24 8.16
CA ASN A 232 -0.62 -9.17 9.29
C ASN A 232 -0.08 -10.63 9.16
N GLY A 233 1.22 -10.83 9.35
CA GLY A 233 1.86 -12.16 9.37
C GLY A 233 1.72 -12.98 10.69
N ASP A 234 0.91 -12.56 11.67
CA ASP A 234 0.80 -13.25 12.98
C ASP A 234 -0.44 -14.16 13.11
N GLY A 235 -1.26 -14.18 12.07
CA GLY A 235 -2.53 -14.90 11.98
C GLY A 235 -3.58 -14.49 13.03
N SER A 236 -3.36 -13.45 13.84
CA SER A 236 -4.24 -13.10 14.96
C SER A 236 -5.58 -12.65 14.39
N VAL A 237 -6.62 -13.35 14.84
CA VAL A 237 -8.00 -13.05 14.46
C VAL A 237 -8.31 -11.62 14.94
N ILE A 238 -9.19 -10.94 14.19
CA ILE A 238 -9.98 -9.73 14.52
C ILE A 238 -9.42 -8.31 14.23
N ALA A 239 -8.87 -8.04 13.05
CA ALA A 239 -8.77 -6.64 12.61
C ALA A 239 -8.88 -6.49 11.07
N ASN A 240 -9.98 -5.86 10.59
CA ASN A 240 -10.28 -5.59 9.17
C ASN A 240 -9.20 -4.70 8.52
N THR A 241 -8.08 -5.31 8.17
CA THR A 241 -6.94 -4.63 7.57
C THR A 241 -7.16 -4.60 6.08
N GLY A 242 -6.96 -3.45 5.45
CA GLY A 242 -7.18 -3.34 4.01
C GLY A 242 -6.14 -2.47 3.34
N TYR A 243 -5.96 -2.69 2.05
CA TYR A 243 -5.11 -1.81 1.27
C TYR A 243 -5.47 -1.80 -0.20
N ASP A 244 -5.27 -0.64 -0.81
CA ASP A 244 -5.37 -0.44 -2.25
C ASP A 244 -3.93 -0.30 -2.78
N PHE A 245 -3.50 -1.22 -3.64
CA PHE A 245 -2.20 -1.25 -4.31
C PHE A 245 -2.43 -0.98 -5.81
N VAL A 246 -2.30 0.28 -6.20
CA VAL A 246 -2.82 0.78 -7.50
C VAL A 246 -1.74 1.48 -8.31
N GLY A 247 -1.50 1.08 -9.55
CA GLY A 247 -0.63 1.84 -10.45
C GLY A 247 0.84 1.87 -10.02
N ASN A 248 1.29 0.92 -9.21
CA ASN A 248 2.68 0.84 -8.75
C ASN A 248 3.54 0.07 -9.75
N HIS A 249 4.84 0.32 -9.69
CA HIS A 249 5.86 -0.47 -10.38
C HIS A 249 6.67 -1.26 -9.35
N VAL A 250 6.69 -2.57 -9.50
CA VAL A 250 7.45 -3.51 -8.67
C VAL A 250 8.48 -4.19 -9.56
N GLN A 251 9.76 -4.04 -9.21
CA GLN A 251 10.85 -4.62 -9.98
C GLN A 251 11.97 -5.15 -9.10
N TYR A 252 12.70 -6.15 -9.58
CA TYR A 252 13.94 -6.65 -8.99
C TYR A 252 13.79 -7.16 -7.54
N ASP A 253 13.52 -8.45 -7.42
CA ASP A 253 13.56 -9.18 -6.16
C ASP A 253 15.00 -9.21 -5.59
N TYR A 254 15.14 -8.95 -4.29
CA TYR A 254 16.44 -9.07 -3.60
C TYR A 254 16.86 -10.53 -3.38
N ASP A 255 15.91 -11.46 -3.26
CA ASP A 255 16.21 -12.86 -2.96
C ASP A 255 15.11 -13.79 -3.49
N ALA A 256 15.42 -14.48 -4.60
CA ALA A 256 14.54 -15.39 -5.34
C ALA A 256 13.98 -16.60 -4.55
N ALA A 257 14.20 -16.65 -3.23
CA ALA A 257 13.92 -17.78 -2.37
C ALA A 257 12.96 -17.52 -1.18
N VAL A 258 12.54 -16.28 -0.85
CA VAL A 258 12.07 -16.02 0.55
C VAL A 258 10.81 -15.16 0.78
N GLY A 259 10.03 -14.78 -0.23
CA GLY A 259 8.75 -14.09 0.05
C GLY A 259 7.96 -13.68 -1.17
N ALA A 260 6.65 -13.49 -1.02
CA ALA A 260 5.82 -12.87 -2.05
C ALA A 260 6.00 -11.35 -2.04
N GLU A 261 6.12 -10.69 -3.19
CA GLU A 261 6.27 -9.23 -3.26
C GLU A 261 5.09 -8.51 -2.58
N LEU A 262 3.90 -9.08 -2.75
CA LEU A 262 2.67 -8.69 -2.06
C LEU A 262 2.23 -9.81 -1.12
N ASP A 263 2.30 -9.60 0.18
CA ASP A 263 1.87 -10.59 1.19
C ASP A 263 0.60 -10.10 1.91
N ALA A 264 -0.56 -10.47 1.39
CA ALA A 264 -1.87 -10.06 1.87
C ALA A 264 -2.43 -11.03 2.92
N HIS A 265 -2.53 -10.54 4.15
CA HIS A 265 -3.37 -11.10 5.20
C HIS A 265 -4.39 -10.05 5.66
N ALA A 266 -5.44 -9.84 4.87
CA ALA A 266 -6.43 -8.80 5.14
C ALA A 266 -7.38 -9.15 6.30
N SER A 267 -7.35 -10.39 6.80
CA SER A 267 -8.41 -11.01 7.63
C SER A 267 -9.70 -11.28 6.85
N ALA A 268 -10.58 -12.13 7.39
CA ALA A 268 -11.80 -12.58 6.70
C ALA A 268 -12.68 -11.44 6.10
N ASN A 269 -12.67 -10.25 6.70
CA ASN A 269 -13.44 -9.08 6.25
C ASN A 269 -12.58 -7.96 5.63
N GLY A 270 -11.26 -8.11 5.59
CA GLY A 270 -10.39 -7.11 5.00
C GLY A 270 -10.48 -7.10 3.48
N ARG A 271 -10.36 -5.91 2.92
CA ARG A 271 -10.40 -5.69 1.47
C ARG A 271 -8.99 -5.48 0.93
N PHE A 272 -8.63 -6.14 -0.16
CA PHE A 272 -7.44 -5.80 -0.94
C PHE A 272 -7.81 -5.47 -2.39
N ARG A 273 -7.17 -4.43 -2.95
CA ARG A 273 -7.30 -4.09 -4.38
C ARG A 273 -5.90 -4.05 -4.99
N ILE A 274 -5.58 -4.97 -5.89
CA ILE A 274 -4.30 -5.01 -6.61
C ILE A 274 -4.58 -4.69 -8.06
N VAL A 275 -4.30 -3.45 -8.45
CA VAL A 275 -4.86 -2.92 -9.70
C VAL A 275 -3.86 -2.11 -10.52
N ASP A 276 -3.84 -2.33 -11.84
CA ASP A 276 -3.06 -1.55 -12.81
C ASP A 276 -1.56 -1.45 -12.47
N ASN A 277 -1.02 -2.44 -11.76
CA ASN A 277 0.40 -2.45 -11.42
C ASN A 277 1.23 -3.09 -12.53
N VAL A 278 2.49 -2.67 -12.65
CA VAL A 278 3.51 -3.40 -13.40
C VAL A 278 4.39 -4.14 -12.40
N ILE A 279 4.43 -5.46 -12.52
CA ILE A 279 5.16 -6.35 -11.60
C ILE A 279 6.11 -7.20 -12.46
N GLU A 280 7.40 -6.92 -12.40
CA GLU A 280 8.36 -7.51 -13.33
C GLU A 280 9.71 -7.89 -12.73
N ASP A 281 10.39 -8.84 -13.36
CA ASP A 281 11.73 -9.29 -12.95
C ASP A 281 11.78 -9.80 -11.49
N ILE A 282 10.80 -10.62 -11.12
CA ILE A 282 10.63 -11.18 -9.76
C ILE A 282 10.46 -12.70 -9.75
N SER A 283 10.65 -13.30 -8.58
CA SER A 283 10.43 -14.74 -8.38
C SER A 283 9.02 -15.08 -7.88
N TYR A 284 8.36 -14.17 -7.14
CA TYR A 284 7.09 -14.46 -6.49
C TYR A 284 6.21 -13.20 -6.36
N GLY A 285 5.20 -13.06 -7.23
CA GLY A 285 4.28 -11.91 -7.29
C GLY A 285 3.52 -11.67 -5.99
N GLY A 286 2.57 -12.52 -5.64
CA GLY A 286 1.76 -12.25 -4.47
C GLY A 286 1.17 -13.48 -3.77
N GLN A 287 1.01 -13.37 -2.46
CA GLN A 287 0.40 -14.34 -1.58
C GLN A 287 -0.80 -13.68 -0.90
N PHE A 288 -1.98 -14.27 -1.06
CA PHE A 288 -3.24 -13.74 -0.53
C PHE A 288 -3.92 -14.85 0.27
N MET A 289 -3.92 -14.71 1.58
CA MET A 289 -4.35 -15.77 2.48
C MET A 289 -5.77 -15.55 3.03
N ASP A 290 -6.23 -14.31 3.10
CA ASP A 290 -7.60 -14.00 3.50
C ASP A 290 -8.04 -12.61 3.04
N GLY A 291 -9.37 -12.44 2.93
CA GLY A 291 -10.01 -11.19 2.54
C GLY A 291 -10.84 -11.31 1.29
N TRP A 292 -11.18 -10.17 0.71
CA TRP A 292 -11.97 -10.05 -0.52
C TRP A 292 -11.52 -8.84 -1.35
N GLY A 293 -11.86 -8.81 -2.64
CA GLY A 293 -11.58 -7.66 -3.49
C GLY A 293 -11.20 -8.03 -4.92
N GLU A 294 -10.17 -7.40 -5.46
CA GLU A 294 -9.85 -7.50 -6.88
C GLU A 294 -8.35 -7.56 -7.15
N ILE A 295 -8.02 -8.30 -8.20
CA ILE A 295 -6.71 -8.40 -8.82
C ILE A 295 -6.93 -8.13 -10.31
N ARG A 296 -6.76 -6.88 -10.73
CA ARG A 296 -7.26 -6.44 -12.04
C ARG A 296 -6.32 -5.54 -12.82
N GLY A 297 -6.20 -5.76 -14.12
CA GLY A 297 -5.46 -4.83 -15.00
C GLY A 297 -3.94 -4.81 -14.81
N ASN A 298 -3.39 -5.74 -14.02
CA ASN A 298 -1.95 -5.76 -13.75
C ASN A 298 -1.16 -6.39 -14.89
N THR A 299 0.06 -5.94 -15.11
CA THR A 299 1.04 -6.58 -16.02
C THR A 299 2.08 -7.35 -15.21
N PHE A 300 2.20 -8.64 -15.46
CA PHE A 300 3.27 -9.50 -14.94
C PHE A 300 4.26 -9.77 -16.06
N ARG A 301 5.54 -9.41 -15.87
CA ARG A 301 6.58 -9.65 -16.89
C ARG A 301 7.77 -10.36 -16.28
N ASN A 302 8.29 -11.40 -16.94
CA ASN A 302 9.47 -12.13 -16.47
C ASN A 302 9.35 -12.62 -15.01
N VAL A 303 8.19 -13.20 -14.66
CA VAL A 303 7.97 -13.81 -13.34
C VAL A 303 8.34 -15.28 -13.39
N SER A 304 9.35 -15.68 -12.61
CA SER A 304 9.94 -17.03 -12.69
C SER A 304 9.32 -18.09 -11.76
N GLY A 305 8.49 -17.68 -10.79
CA GLY A 305 7.83 -18.57 -9.84
C GLY A 305 6.32 -18.32 -9.74
N TYR A 306 5.82 -18.07 -8.54
CA TYR A 306 4.36 -17.87 -8.35
C TYR A 306 3.96 -16.47 -8.77
N ILE A 307 2.96 -16.33 -9.65
CA ILE A 307 2.30 -15.02 -9.84
C ILE A 307 1.37 -14.78 -8.65
N TRP A 308 0.53 -15.76 -8.33
CA TRP A 308 -0.41 -15.68 -7.20
C TRP A 308 -0.45 -16.99 -6.42
N ARG A 309 -0.47 -16.86 -5.10
CA ARG A 309 -0.88 -17.92 -4.18
C ARG A 309 -2.09 -17.46 -3.39
N LEU A 310 -3.25 -18.03 -3.70
CA LEU A 310 -4.48 -17.83 -2.94
C LEU A 310 -4.67 -19.00 -1.99
N GLY A 311 -4.97 -18.72 -0.72
CA GLY A 311 -5.26 -19.80 0.21
C GLY A 311 -6.01 -19.36 1.45
N THR A 312 -5.81 -20.14 2.51
CA THR A 312 -6.36 -19.92 3.85
C THR A 312 -5.21 -19.89 4.84
N PRO A 313 -5.17 -18.98 5.83
CA PRO A 313 -4.11 -19.00 6.82
C PRO A 313 -4.18 -20.32 7.62
N VAL A 314 -3.02 -20.97 7.76
CA VAL A 314 -2.86 -22.20 8.53
C VAL A 314 -2.12 -21.89 9.82
N ARG A 315 -2.70 -22.24 10.96
CA ARG A 315 -2.09 -22.12 12.29
C ARG A 315 -1.80 -23.50 12.85
N SER A 316 -0.52 -23.79 13.12
CA SER A 316 -0.08 -25.07 13.71
C SER A 316 -0.61 -26.30 12.94
N GLY A 317 -0.68 -26.20 11.61
CA GLY A 317 -1.20 -27.26 10.75
C GLY A 317 -2.73 -27.32 10.61
N VAL A 318 -3.48 -26.38 11.22
CA VAL A 318 -4.94 -26.31 11.16
C VAL A 318 -5.37 -25.04 10.41
N ALA A 319 -6.21 -25.19 9.39
CA ALA A 319 -6.81 -24.05 8.69
C ALA A 319 -7.68 -23.22 9.67
N VAL A 320 -7.55 -21.89 9.63
CA VAL A 320 -8.37 -21.01 10.46
C VAL A 320 -9.80 -20.99 9.91
N ALA A 321 -10.77 -21.44 10.71
CA ALA A 321 -12.17 -21.49 10.31
C ALA A 321 -12.73 -20.09 9.98
N GLY A 322 -13.38 -19.94 8.82
CA GLY A 322 -13.91 -18.66 8.32
C GLY A 322 -12.89 -17.73 7.68
N ALA A 323 -11.61 -18.14 7.58
CA ALA A 323 -10.57 -17.43 6.85
C ALA A 323 -10.39 -18.02 5.45
N GLY A 324 -9.94 -17.18 4.52
CA GLY A 324 -9.80 -17.51 3.10
C GLY A 324 -10.13 -16.33 2.21
N VAL A 325 -9.72 -16.41 0.94
CA VAL A 325 -10.05 -15.40 -0.06
C VAL A 325 -11.44 -15.66 -0.61
N ARG A 326 -12.33 -14.66 -0.59
CA ARG A 326 -13.72 -14.75 -1.06
C ARG A 326 -14.07 -13.57 -1.95
N HIS A 327 -15.04 -13.72 -2.86
CA HIS A 327 -15.50 -12.64 -3.74
C HIS A 327 -14.34 -11.91 -4.43
N LEU A 328 -13.48 -12.70 -5.08
CA LEU A 328 -12.31 -12.19 -5.77
C LEU A 328 -12.59 -12.08 -7.27
N ASP A 329 -12.47 -10.86 -7.81
CA ASP A 329 -12.37 -10.62 -9.26
C ASP A 329 -10.90 -10.68 -9.68
N ILE A 330 -10.54 -11.69 -10.48
CA ILE A 330 -9.26 -11.70 -11.20
C ILE A 330 -9.55 -11.45 -12.67
N SER A 331 -9.29 -10.23 -13.16
CA SER A 331 -9.60 -9.90 -14.55
C SER A 331 -8.62 -8.97 -15.22
N HIS A 332 -8.54 -9.04 -16.55
CA HIS A 332 -7.75 -8.08 -17.35
C HIS A 332 -6.24 -8.02 -17.01
N ASN A 333 -5.69 -9.02 -16.34
CA ASN A 333 -4.24 -9.08 -16.08
C ASN A 333 -3.52 -9.60 -17.32
N GLU A 334 -2.34 -9.06 -17.61
CA GLU A 334 -1.44 -9.47 -18.69
C GLU A 334 -0.25 -10.24 -18.11
N ILE A 335 0.14 -11.35 -18.73
CA ILE A 335 1.27 -12.18 -18.31
C ILE A 335 2.21 -12.34 -19.50
N ILE A 336 3.45 -11.88 -19.35
CA ILE A 336 4.46 -11.78 -20.42
C ILE A 336 5.73 -12.49 -19.95
N ASP A 337 6.32 -13.33 -20.81
CA ASP A 337 7.62 -13.98 -20.58
C ASP A 337 7.80 -14.62 -19.19
N SER A 338 6.70 -15.10 -18.60
CA SER A 338 6.66 -15.63 -17.24
C SER A 338 6.53 -17.16 -17.27
N SER A 339 7.05 -17.84 -16.26
CA SER A 339 6.86 -19.28 -16.02
C SER A 339 5.94 -19.48 -14.81
N PRO A 340 4.66 -19.08 -14.91
CA PRO A 340 3.83 -18.86 -13.74
C PRO A 340 3.46 -20.16 -13.03
N ARG A 341 3.47 -20.09 -11.70
CA ARG A 341 2.71 -21.02 -10.87
C ARG A 341 1.54 -20.29 -10.25
N PHE A 342 0.36 -20.91 -10.32
CA PHE A 342 -0.82 -20.47 -9.59
C PHE A 342 -1.12 -21.50 -8.52
N TRP A 343 -1.33 -21.05 -7.29
CA TRP A 343 -1.77 -21.92 -6.20
C TRP A 343 -3.12 -21.44 -5.69
N LEU A 344 -4.11 -22.33 -5.65
CA LEU A 344 -5.44 -22.09 -5.10
C LEU A 344 -5.75 -23.11 -4.00
N GLN A 345 -6.15 -22.67 -2.80
CA GLN A 345 -6.47 -23.56 -1.67
C GLN A 345 -7.86 -23.26 -1.06
N TYR A 346 -8.74 -24.29 -1.02
CA TYR A 346 -10.06 -24.47 -0.36
C TYR A 346 -11.04 -23.28 -0.20
N GLY A 347 -12.33 -23.51 -0.53
CA GLY A 347 -13.46 -22.78 0.07
C GLY A 347 -13.80 -21.41 -0.50
N THR A 348 -13.45 -21.18 -1.77
CA THR A 348 -13.45 -19.84 -2.37
C THR A 348 -14.48 -19.72 -3.51
N ASP A 349 -15.36 -18.72 -3.43
CA ASP A 349 -16.13 -18.24 -4.60
C ASP A 349 -15.20 -17.33 -5.42
N ILE A 350 -14.42 -17.90 -6.34
CA ILE A 350 -13.48 -17.18 -7.21
C ILE A 350 -14.08 -17.07 -8.61
N GLN A 351 -14.16 -15.84 -9.12
CA GLN A 351 -14.41 -15.57 -10.55
C GLN A 351 -13.07 -15.20 -11.21
N ILE A 352 -12.68 -15.96 -12.24
CA ILE A 352 -11.45 -15.73 -13.01
C ILE A 352 -11.86 -15.37 -14.44
N ASN A 353 -11.66 -14.12 -14.83
CA ASN A 353 -11.98 -13.58 -16.16
C ASN A 353 -10.69 -13.02 -16.81
N CYS A 354 -9.75 -13.91 -17.16
CA CYS A 354 -8.46 -13.51 -17.74
C CYS A 354 -8.57 -13.29 -19.27
N ARG A 355 -8.01 -12.19 -19.80
CA ARG A 355 -7.88 -11.99 -21.25
C ARG A 355 -6.67 -12.77 -21.76
N LYS A 356 -6.91 -13.67 -22.70
CA LYS A 356 -5.87 -14.46 -23.38
C LYS A 356 -4.92 -13.54 -24.16
N VAL A 357 -3.61 -13.64 -23.91
CA VAL A 357 -2.56 -13.05 -24.76
C VAL A 357 -1.47 -14.12 -24.92
N ASP A 358 -1.37 -14.61 -26.16
CA ASP A 358 -0.31 -15.39 -26.82
C ASP A 358 0.28 -16.65 -26.12
N ASP A 359 -0.21 -17.80 -26.59
CA ASP A 359 0.48 -19.09 -26.78
C ASP A 359 1.27 -19.79 -25.64
N LEU A 360 1.10 -19.48 -24.35
CA LEU A 360 1.65 -20.32 -23.27
C LEU A 360 0.86 -20.26 -21.94
N ILE A 361 -0.29 -20.94 -21.87
CA ILE A 361 -0.70 -21.73 -20.70
C ILE A 361 -1.46 -22.94 -21.25
N PRO A 362 -0.84 -24.12 -21.44
CA PRO A 362 -1.61 -25.35 -21.51
C PRO A 362 -2.46 -25.41 -20.25
N ILE A 363 -3.78 -25.57 -20.38
CA ILE A 363 -4.67 -25.85 -19.25
C ILE A 363 -4.16 -27.05 -18.43
N ASP A 364 -3.31 -27.88 -19.03
CA ASP A 364 -2.65 -29.05 -18.46
C ASP A 364 -1.52 -28.69 -17.45
N ASP A 365 -1.01 -27.45 -17.47
CA ASP A 365 0.00 -26.91 -16.53
C ASP A 365 -0.59 -25.95 -15.47
N LEU A 366 -1.90 -25.69 -15.53
CA LEU A 366 -2.64 -25.37 -14.32
C LEU A 366 -2.57 -26.63 -13.44
N GLN A 367 -1.62 -26.68 -12.50
CA GLN A 367 -1.78 -27.52 -11.32
C GLN A 367 -2.91 -26.95 -10.44
N LEU A 368 -4.14 -26.94 -10.98
CA LEU A 368 -5.30 -27.23 -10.17
C LEU A 368 -5.04 -28.64 -9.68
N ASN A 369 -4.58 -28.79 -8.44
CA ASN A 369 -4.37 -30.11 -7.83
C ASN A 369 -5.75 -30.77 -7.66
N TRP A 370 -6.29 -31.32 -8.75
CA TRP A 370 -7.63 -31.89 -8.86
C TRP A 370 -7.75 -33.17 -8.03
N ASP A 371 -6.61 -33.81 -7.75
CA ASP A 371 -6.52 -35.03 -6.96
C ASP A 371 -6.91 -34.83 -5.49
N ASP A 372 -6.77 -33.61 -4.93
CA ASP A 372 -7.25 -33.29 -3.57
C ASP A 372 -8.73 -32.85 -3.56
N CYS A 373 -9.29 -32.40 -4.70
CA CYS A 373 -10.71 -32.02 -4.82
C CYS A 373 -11.65 -33.25 -4.89
N ALA A 374 -11.17 -34.40 -5.38
CA ALA A 374 -11.96 -35.63 -5.46
C ALA A 374 -12.06 -36.39 -4.12
N ALA A 375 -11.22 -36.07 -3.14
CA ALA A 375 -11.19 -36.72 -1.82
C ALA A 375 -11.88 -35.91 -0.70
N ALA A 376 -12.31 -34.68 -0.97
CA ALA A 376 -12.97 -33.82 0.01
C ALA A 376 -14.49 -34.09 0.08
N PRO A 377 -15.10 -34.19 1.27
CA PRO A 377 -16.52 -34.55 1.43
C PRO A 377 -17.52 -33.50 0.90
N ASN A 378 -17.06 -32.32 0.47
CA ASN A 378 -17.86 -31.25 -0.15
C ASN A 378 -17.01 -30.50 -1.20
N PRO A 379 -17.13 -30.79 -2.51
CA PRO A 379 -16.44 -30.03 -3.55
C PRO A 379 -16.97 -28.58 -3.64
N PRO A 380 -16.15 -27.60 -4.08
CA PRO A 380 -16.60 -26.22 -4.27
C PRO A 380 -17.72 -26.13 -5.31
N THR A 381 -18.85 -25.54 -4.94
CA THR A 381 -19.94 -25.20 -5.85
C THR A 381 -19.80 -23.74 -6.26
N GLY A 382 -19.29 -23.43 -7.46
CA GLY A 382 -19.27 -22.03 -7.93
C GLY A 382 -18.10 -21.58 -8.81
N LEU A 383 -17.13 -22.44 -9.15
CA LEU A 383 -16.07 -22.06 -10.09
C LEU A 383 -16.68 -21.87 -11.49
N THR A 384 -16.63 -20.65 -12.01
CA THR A 384 -17.01 -20.33 -13.39
C THR A 384 -15.74 -19.82 -14.08
N VAL A 385 -15.36 -20.48 -15.18
CA VAL A 385 -14.23 -20.09 -16.05
C VAL A 385 -14.88 -19.71 -17.37
N ASP A 386 -14.87 -18.42 -17.72
CA ASP A 386 -15.37 -17.90 -19.01
C ASP A 386 -14.22 -17.61 -19.99
#